data_AF-A0A9X3E4A7-F1
#
_entry.id   AF-A0A9X3E4A7-F1
#
_cell.length_a   1.000
_cell.length_b   1.000
_cell.length_c   1.000
_cell.angle_alpha   90.00
_cell.angle_beta   90.00
_cell.angle_gamma   90.00
#
_symmetry.space_group_name_H-M   'P 1'
#
loop_
_entity.id
_entity.type
_entity.pdbx_description
1 polymer ?
#
loop_
_entity_poly.entity_id
_entity_poly.type
_entity_poly.pdbx_seq_one_letter_code
_entity_poly.pdbx_strand_id
1 'polypeptide(L)'
;MTTPRISTHRIGWIALAAVMLATTPHTQAIAAERFSVAQAYPDDGSNDEDWRRQKRPRPERPSRPRPPQPGPVILIGPILGALPEREVAPPHADQRPAPRRVRPQRAERQQATRPKAAKPRQAKKKSSEPRQAAAVPRIADGSFVEGEVLFSAPSPEITDAILQRYRLTRLETAELALTGTTIVRARVAKGGDSRRTLRALRADKSLLSSELNHLYALQADDPGAAKGDLAAVQYAPAKTRLDEAHAMADGRGVLVAVIDSGVDGRHPELSGTLDPASLSATIGPHGTAIAGVIAAHQRLTGVAPEARIVAFDSFLGPQGASARGSTLDILKSLDKAATAKARIVNLSFAGPQDSLLSSGLDAAARQGMILIAAAGNDGPKATPAYPAAHPAVIAVTATGPDDAIYPAANRGGYVALAAPGIDILTAAPGDTYAQLSGTSLAAAQVSGVAALLLQHAPDLSPEQVRSILTRTARDLGKPGRDDVFGAGLVDAAAALSAVPEATASAALQ
;
A
#
# COMPACT_ATOMS: atom_id res chain seq x y z
N MET A 1 14.40 -19.62 -63.78
CA MET A 1 15.45 -18.63 -64.15
C MET A 1 14.79 -17.50 -64.92
N THR A 2 15.20 -16.27 -64.60
CA THR A 2 15.07 -15.00 -65.37
C THR A 2 13.69 -14.35 -65.58
N THR A 3 13.42 -13.33 -64.75
CA THR A 3 12.84 -12.00 -65.09
C THR A 3 13.86 -11.16 -65.92
N PRO A 4 13.66 -9.86 -66.34
CA PRO A 4 12.59 -8.85 -66.08
C PRO A 4 12.21 -7.89 -67.26
N ARG A 5 11.25 -6.95 -67.04
CA ARG A 5 11.13 -5.53 -67.53
C ARG A 5 9.71 -4.99 -67.13
N ILE A 6 9.46 -3.96 -66.28
CA ILE A 6 9.75 -2.49 -66.26
C ILE A 6 9.17 -1.77 -67.50
N SER A 7 8.47 -0.61 -67.50
CA SER A 7 7.79 0.34 -66.57
C SER A 7 7.33 1.54 -67.46
N THR A 8 6.27 2.28 -67.08
CA THR A 8 6.09 3.77 -67.17
C THR A 8 4.64 4.14 -66.73
N HIS A 9 4.41 4.87 -65.62
CA HIS A 9 4.17 6.34 -65.49
C HIS A 9 2.85 6.84 -66.14
N ARG A 10 1.98 7.74 -65.63
CA ARG A 10 2.01 8.87 -64.65
C ARG A 10 0.58 9.51 -64.64
N ILE A 11 -0.02 10.12 -63.59
CA ILE A 11 -0.13 11.59 -63.32
C ILE A 11 -1.28 11.90 -62.31
N GLY A 12 -1.03 12.86 -61.41
CA GLY A 12 -1.97 13.86 -60.82
C GLY A 12 -2.74 13.44 -59.55
N TRP A 13 -2.83 14.20 -58.46
CA TRP A 13 -3.38 15.57 -58.34
C TRP A 13 -2.71 16.39 -57.21
N ILE A 14 -2.57 17.70 -57.46
CA ILE A 14 -2.03 18.77 -56.58
C ILE A 14 -3.19 19.65 -56.05
N ALA A 15 -2.94 20.27 -54.90
CA ALA A 15 -3.73 21.21 -54.08
C ALA A 15 -4.29 22.48 -54.74
N LEU A 16 -5.28 23.14 -54.09
CA LEU A 16 -5.16 24.41 -53.30
C LEU A 16 -6.41 25.33 -53.39
N ALA A 17 -6.63 26.11 -52.31
CA ALA A 17 -7.30 27.44 -52.21
C ALA A 17 -8.85 27.49 -52.09
N ALA A 18 -9.51 28.41 -51.37
CA ALA A 18 -9.19 29.52 -50.43
C ALA A 18 -10.55 30.08 -49.88
N VAL A 19 -10.73 30.41 -48.58
CA VAL A 19 -10.68 31.75 -47.93
C VAL A 19 -12.01 32.57 -47.84
N MET A 20 -12.22 33.18 -46.65
CA MET A 20 -12.94 34.42 -46.26
C MET A 20 -14.26 34.40 -45.44
N LEU A 21 -14.05 34.75 -44.15
CA LEU A 21 -14.65 35.82 -43.32
C LEU A 21 -16.12 35.86 -42.85
N ALA A 22 -16.23 35.78 -41.51
CA ALA A 22 -16.83 36.71 -40.54
C ALA A 22 -18.33 37.07 -40.58
N THR A 23 -19.01 36.84 -39.45
CA THR A 23 -19.68 37.89 -38.62
C THR A 23 -20.17 37.31 -37.28
N THR A 24 -19.79 37.94 -36.16
CA THR A 24 -20.51 37.88 -34.86
C THR A 24 -21.73 38.83 -34.90
N PRO A 25 -22.81 38.61 -34.10
CA PRO A 25 -22.86 39.24 -32.76
C PRO A 25 -23.65 38.50 -31.64
N HIS A 26 -23.28 38.85 -30.39
CA HIS A 26 -24.07 39.10 -29.17
C HIS A 26 -24.98 38.06 -28.44
N THR A 27 -24.54 37.76 -27.21
CA THR A 27 -25.25 37.72 -25.89
C THR A 27 -26.71 37.30 -25.78
N GLN A 28 -26.98 36.28 -24.95
CA GLN A 28 -27.91 36.37 -23.82
C GLN A 28 -27.70 35.26 -22.78
N ALA A 29 -27.73 35.66 -21.50
CA ALA A 29 -27.73 34.83 -20.32
C ALA A 29 -29.08 34.14 -20.11
N ILE A 30 -29.11 32.91 -19.61
CA ILE A 30 -30.27 32.33 -18.91
C ILE A 30 -29.78 31.55 -17.69
N ALA A 31 -30.56 31.72 -16.64
CA ALA A 31 -30.29 31.52 -15.23
C ALA A 31 -30.24 30.05 -14.78
N ALA A 32 -29.60 29.88 -13.63
CA ALA A 32 -29.73 28.73 -12.75
C ALA A 32 -31.17 28.61 -12.25
N GLU A 33 -31.75 27.41 -12.35
CA GLU A 33 -32.88 27.00 -11.53
C GLU A 33 -32.49 25.82 -10.65
N ARG A 34 -32.57 26.08 -9.35
CA ARG A 34 -32.52 25.11 -8.26
C ARG A 34 -33.87 24.40 -8.21
N PHE A 35 -33.89 23.08 -8.32
CA PHE A 35 -35.02 22.29 -7.82
C PHE A 35 -34.62 21.62 -6.51
N SER A 36 -35.11 22.22 -5.42
CA SER A 36 -35.27 21.58 -4.12
C SER A 36 -36.54 20.74 -4.19
N VAL A 37 -36.43 19.43 -3.96
CA VAL A 37 -37.59 18.57 -3.67
C VAL A 37 -37.42 18.07 -2.25
N ALA A 38 -38.06 18.78 -1.33
CA ALA A 38 -38.42 18.26 -0.01
C ALA A 38 -39.65 17.37 -0.20
N GLN A 39 -39.53 16.08 0.11
CA GLN A 39 -40.68 15.21 0.30
C GLN A 39 -40.93 15.02 1.80
N ALA A 40 -42.09 15.50 2.21
CA ALA A 40 -42.67 15.32 3.53
C ALA A 40 -43.12 13.86 3.71
N TYR A 41 -42.85 13.28 4.88
CA TYR A 41 -43.53 12.09 5.37
C TYR A 41 -44.70 12.50 6.28
N PRO A 42 -45.81 11.76 6.26
CA PRO A 42 -46.98 12.07 7.07
C PRO A 42 -46.83 11.63 8.52
N ASP A 43 -47.49 12.42 9.34
CA ASP A 43 -47.72 12.35 10.78
C ASP A 43 -48.60 11.13 11.13
N ASP A 44 -48.12 10.22 11.97
CA ASP A 44 -48.95 9.29 12.72
C ASP A 44 -48.68 9.42 14.22
N GLY A 45 -49.66 10.03 14.89
CA GLY A 45 -49.64 10.24 16.32
C GLY A 45 -49.80 8.94 17.10
N SER A 46 -48.94 8.77 18.11
CA SER A 46 -49.33 8.13 19.36
C SER A 46 -48.55 8.75 20.51
N ASN A 47 -49.31 9.24 21.48
CA ASN A 47 -48.88 9.74 22.79
C ASN A 47 -47.82 8.87 23.44
N ASP A 48 -46.83 9.51 24.08
CA ASP A 48 -46.65 9.34 25.53
C ASP A 48 -45.89 10.53 26.12
N GLU A 49 -46.58 11.21 27.04
CA GLU A 49 -46.00 12.18 27.96
C GLU A 49 -45.12 11.43 28.98
N ASP A 50 -43.81 11.69 29.04
CA ASP A 50 -43.07 11.77 30.31
C ASP A 50 -41.61 12.21 30.11
N TRP A 51 -41.31 13.52 30.17
CA TRP A 51 -40.05 14.00 30.77
C TRP A 51 -40.03 15.52 30.98
N ARG A 52 -40.85 16.05 31.90
CA ARG A 52 -40.53 17.36 32.51
C ARG A 52 -39.75 17.13 33.79
N ARG A 53 -38.41 17.21 33.70
CA ARG A 53 -37.47 17.77 34.70
C ARG A 53 -36.05 17.28 34.39
N GLN A 54 -35.19 18.16 33.87
CA GLN A 54 -33.89 18.43 34.48
C GLN A 54 -33.20 19.65 33.87
N LYS A 55 -32.45 20.33 34.75
CA LYS A 55 -32.02 21.73 34.74
C LYS A 55 -31.03 22.05 33.61
N ARG A 56 -31.26 23.18 32.92
CA ARG A 56 -30.29 23.81 32.01
C ARG A 56 -29.07 24.34 32.80
N PRO A 57 -27.82 24.09 32.37
CA PRO A 57 -26.65 24.78 32.90
C PRO A 57 -26.64 26.25 32.46
N ARG A 58 -26.19 27.14 33.36
CA ARG A 58 -25.96 28.58 33.09
C ARG A 58 -24.70 28.76 32.21
N PRO A 59 -24.65 29.78 31.35
CA PRO A 59 -23.45 30.11 30.59
C PRO A 59 -22.36 30.71 31.52
N GLU A 60 -21.15 30.16 31.44
CA GLU A 60 -19.97 30.67 32.13
C GLU A 60 -19.51 32.01 31.52
N ARG A 61 -19.12 32.95 32.40
CA ARG A 61 -18.53 34.24 32.00
C ARG A 61 -17.05 34.04 31.63
N PRO A 62 -16.54 34.72 30.60
CA PRO A 62 -15.12 34.66 30.24
C PRO A 62 -14.25 35.31 31.33
N SER A 63 -13.23 34.57 31.77
CA SER A 63 -12.18 35.03 32.67
C SER A 63 -11.23 36.00 31.97
N ARG A 64 -10.96 37.15 32.60
CA ARG A 64 -9.96 38.13 32.14
C ARG A 64 -8.54 37.55 32.26
N PRO A 65 -7.63 37.81 31.30
CA PRO A 65 -6.24 37.38 31.40
C PRO A 65 -5.49 38.19 32.47
N ARG A 66 -4.67 37.49 33.27
CA ARG A 66 -3.70 38.11 34.18
C ARG A 66 -2.46 38.58 33.39
N PRO A 67 -1.85 39.72 33.74
CA PRO A 67 -0.61 40.16 33.10
C PRO A 67 0.58 39.26 33.50
N PRO A 68 1.58 39.09 32.61
CA PRO A 68 2.74 38.24 32.88
C PRO A 68 3.68 38.84 33.93
N GLN A 69 4.15 38.00 34.85
CA GLN A 69 5.24 38.30 35.78
C GLN A 69 6.58 38.09 35.06
N PRO A 70 7.58 38.98 35.22
CA PRO A 70 8.88 38.82 34.59
C PRO A 70 9.71 37.73 35.29
N GLY A 71 10.20 36.75 34.52
CA GLY A 71 11.19 35.77 34.98
C GLY A 71 12.60 36.37 35.07
N PRO A 72 13.54 35.73 35.79
CA PRO A 72 14.88 36.24 35.99
C PRO A 72 15.71 36.17 34.71
N VAL A 73 16.40 37.28 34.41
CA VAL A 73 17.36 37.42 33.30
C VAL A 73 18.68 36.78 33.72
N ILE A 74 19.13 35.76 32.99
CA ILE A 74 20.50 35.23 33.10
C ILE A 74 21.33 35.86 31.98
N LEU A 75 22.28 36.71 32.37
CA LEU A 75 23.23 37.37 31.49
C LEU A 75 24.47 36.46 31.33
N ILE A 76 24.69 35.89 30.14
CA ILE A 76 25.97 35.24 29.81
C ILE A 76 26.69 36.14 28.82
N GLY A 77 27.71 36.86 29.31
CA GLY A 77 28.59 37.68 28.49
C GLY A 77 29.65 36.84 27.75
N PRO A 78 30.18 37.34 26.62
CA PRO A 78 31.22 36.64 25.87
C PRO A 78 32.59 36.84 26.53
N ILE A 79 33.36 35.76 26.66
CA ILE A 79 34.79 35.81 26.99
C ILE A 79 35.58 35.48 25.73
N LEU A 80 36.38 36.44 25.28
CA LEU A 80 37.31 36.32 24.17
C LEU A 80 38.75 36.25 24.72
N GLY A 81 39.50 35.22 24.33
CA GLY A 81 40.95 35.23 24.08
C GLY A 81 41.93 35.11 25.26
N ALA A 82 42.65 33.98 25.33
CA ALA A 82 44.12 33.91 25.16
C ALA A 82 44.65 32.49 25.44
N LEU A 83 45.43 31.95 24.49
CA LEU A 83 46.23 30.72 24.59
C LEU A 83 47.39 30.90 25.61
N PRO A 84 47.95 29.78 26.09
CA PRO A 84 49.30 29.49 25.61
C PRO A 84 49.52 28.03 25.19
N GLU A 85 50.49 27.88 24.29
CA GLU A 85 51.06 26.64 23.76
C GLU A 85 51.59 25.71 24.86
N ARG A 86 51.44 24.39 24.67
CA ARG A 86 52.54 23.44 24.90
C ARG A 86 52.28 22.03 24.32
N GLU A 87 53.24 21.65 23.48
CA GLU A 87 53.93 20.36 23.42
C GLU A 87 53.19 19.12 22.90
N VAL A 88 53.49 18.84 21.63
CA VAL A 88 53.20 17.60 20.90
C VAL A 88 54.15 16.50 21.35
N ALA A 89 53.61 15.40 21.88
CA ALA A 89 54.35 14.16 22.13
C ALA A 89 54.28 13.22 20.91
N PRO A 90 55.37 12.53 20.53
CA PRO A 90 55.43 11.64 19.36
C PRO A 90 54.80 10.25 19.62
N PRO A 91 54.51 9.47 18.56
CA PRO A 91 53.68 8.27 18.64
C PRO A 91 54.44 7.05 19.21
N HIS A 92 53.76 6.27 20.06
CA HIS A 92 54.28 4.98 20.53
C HIS A 92 54.05 3.87 19.50
N ALA A 93 55.12 3.09 19.30
CA ALA A 93 55.27 2.05 18.29
C ALA A 93 54.46 0.78 18.56
N ASP A 94 54.05 0.16 17.44
CA ASP A 94 53.51 -1.18 17.28
C ASP A 94 54.26 -2.27 18.07
N GLN A 95 53.51 -3.14 18.76
CA GLN A 95 53.99 -4.48 19.12
C GLN A 95 52.93 -5.55 18.76
N ARG A 96 53.24 -6.34 17.72
CA ARG A 96 52.54 -7.58 17.36
C ARG A 96 53.08 -8.74 18.20
N PRO A 97 52.24 -9.69 18.66
CA PRO A 97 52.71 -11.02 19.03
C PRO A 97 52.53 -12.03 17.89
N ALA A 98 53.60 -12.79 17.60
CA ALA A 98 53.67 -13.89 16.63
C ALA A 98 53.33 -15.26 17.28
N PRO A 99 53.06 -16.32 16.49
CA PRO A 99 52.28 -17.50 16.92
C PRO A 99 53.15 -18.64 17.46
N ARG A 100 52.60 -19.48 18.36
CA ARG A 100 53.23 -20.73 18.82
C ARG A 100 52.63 -21.97 18.15
N ARG A 101 53.53 -22.83 17.64
CA ARG A 101 53.28 -24.12 16.96
C ARG A 101 53.13 -25.31 17.93
N VAL A 102 52.62 -26.40 17.36
CA VAL A 102 51.94 -27.59 17.91
C VAL A 102 52.87 -28.80 18.16
N ARG A 103 52.39 -29.76 19.00
CA ARG A 103 52.46 -31.27 18.92
C ARG A 103 53.23 -31.98 20.06
N PRO A 104 53.06 -33.32 20.26
CA PRO A 104 51.83 -34.08 20.55
C PRO A 104 52.07 -35.14 21.67
N GLN A 105 51.04 -35.85 22.17
CA GLN A 105 51.29 -37.19 22.76
C GLN A 105 50.07 -38.12 22.63
N ARG A 106 50.37 -39.39 22.34
CA ARG A 106 49.49 -40.49 21.90
C ARG A 106 49.78 -41.70 22.82
N ALA A 107 48.73 -42.46 23.17
CA ALA A 107 48.70 -43.90 23.53
C ALA A 107 49.53 -44.36 24.78
N GLU A 108 49.20 -45.39 25.58
CA GLU A 108 48.29 -46.54 25.47
C GLU A 108 48.18 -47.27 26.84
N ARG A 109 47.07 -48.01 27.05
CA ARG A 109 46.88 -49.31 27.77
C ARG A 109 47.05 -49.44 29.29
N GLN A 110 45.99 -49.99 29.93
CA GLN A 110 46.02 -51.32 30.55
C GLN A 110 44.61 -51.93 30.73
N GLN A 111 44.53 -53.26 30.67
CA GLN A 111 43.37 -54.13 30.43
C GLN A 111 42.71 -54.71 31.69
N ALA A 112 41.43 -55.12 31.53
CA ALA A 112 40.66 -56.25 32.09
C ALA A 112 40.73 -56.57 33.62
N THR A 113 39.63 -56.81 34.35
CA THR A 113 38.71 -57.98 34.21
C THR A 113 37.30 -57.77 34.82
N ARG A 114 36.32 -58.49 34.24
CA ARG A 114 34.85 -58.63 34.51
C ARG A 114 34.52 -59.31 35.88
N PRO A 115 33.28 -59.24 36.46
CA PRO A 115 32.04 -59.74 35.81
C PRO A 115 30.67 -59.07 36.12
N LYS A 116 29.80 -59.23 35.10
CA LYS A 116 28.34 -59.48 35.06
C LYS A 116 27.36 -58.85 36.10
N ALA A 117 26.53 -57.96 35.53
CA ALA A 117 25.07 -57.97 35.48
C ALA A 117 24.24 -57.65 36.75
N ALA A 118 23.77 -56.38 36.81
CA ALA A 118 22.41 -56.04 37.19
C ALA A 118 21.99 -54.76 36.45
N LYS A 119 20.81 -54.76 35.82
CA LYS A 119 20.24 -53.64 35.05
C LYS A 119 19.87 -52.46 35.97
N PRO A 120 20.28 -51.21 35.67
CA PRO A 120 19.63 -50.03 36.22
C PRO A 120 18.85 -49.25 35.15
N ARG A 121 17.65 -48.82 35.54
CA ARG A 121 16.73 -47.91 34.86
C ARG A 121 17.45 -46.71 34.25
N GLN A 122 17.38 -46.56 32.93
CA GLN A 122 17.66 -45.29 32.26
C GLN A 122 16.36 -44.48 32.18
N ALA A 123 16.32 -43.38 32.94
CA ALA A 123 15.37 -42.31 32.73
C ALA A 123 15.64 -41.69 31.35
N LYS A 124 14.79 -42.02 30.38
CA LYS A 124 14.73 -41.32 29.09
C LYS A 124 14.26 -39.88 29.35
N LYS A 125 15.17 -38.91 29.28
CA LYS A 125 14.81 -37.51 29.02
C LYS A 125 14.20 -37.47 27.62
N LYS A 126 12.86 -37.49 27.55
CA LYS A 126 12.12 -37.08 26.36
C LYS A 126 12.30 -35.58 26.21
N SER A 127 13.11 -35.16 25.25
CA SER A 127 13.01 -33.82 24.65
C SER A 127 11.71 -33.79 23.83
N SER A 128 10.60 -33.50 24.50
CA SER A 128 9.37 -33.08 23.84
C SER A 128 9.32 -31.56 23.90
N GLU A 129 9.97 -30.90 22.95
CA GLU A 129 9.52 -29.57 22.56
C GLU A 129 8.10 -29.73 22.01
N PRO A 130 7.10 -29.04 22.54
CA PRO A 130 5.81 -28.99 21.89
C PRO A 130 6.05 -28.26 20.57
N ARG A 131 5.89 -28.97 19.44
CA ARG A 131 5.49 -28.30 18.20
C ARG A 131 4.27 -27.46 18.57
N GLN A 132 4.43 -26.15 18.68
CA GLN A 132 3.30 -25.24 18.66
C GLN A 132 2.62 -25.51 17.32
N ALA A 133 1.57 -26.32 17.35
CA ALA A 133 0.57 -26.27 16.32
C ALA A 133 0.18 -24.80 16.24
N ALA A 134 0.50 -24.15 15.12
CA ALA A 134 0.05 -22.79 14.87
C ALA A 134 -1.44 -22.78 15.18
N ALA A 135 -1.82 -22.10 16.27
CA ALA A 135 -3.22 -21.97 16.61
C ALA A 135 -3.87 -21.33 15.39
N VAL A 136 -4.85 -22.02 14.79
CA VAL A 136 -5.63 -21.45 13.69
C VAL A 136 -6.13 -20.10 14.20
N PRO A 137 -5.71 -18.96 13.60
CA PRO A 137 -6.10 -17.66 14.10
C PRO A 137 -7.61 -17.59 14.18
N ARG A 138 -8.15 -17.17 15.33
CA ARG A 138 -9.60 -16.96 15.44
C ARG A 138 -9.97 -15.85 14.46
N ILE A 139 -10.77 -16.18 13.46
CA ILE A 139 -11.35 -15.21 12.53
C ILE A 139 -12.29 -14.31 13.34
N ALA A 140 -11.94 -13.04 13.52
CA ALA A 140 -12.72 -12.08 14.29
C ALA A 140 -14.11 -11.85 13.66
N ASP A 141 -15.12 -11.58 14.47
CA ASP A 141 -16.45 -11.20 13.96
C ASP A 141 -16.36 -9.88 13.16
N GLY A 142 -17.11 -9.78 12.07
CA GLY A 142 -17.09 -8.61 11.17
C GLY A 142 -15.88 -8.52 10.23
N SER A 143 -15.01 -9.53 10.16
CA SER A 143 -13.84 -9.56 9.27
C SER A 143 -14.10 -10.18 7.89
N PHE A 144 -15.35 -10.57 7.58
CA PHE A 144 -15.77 -11.15 6.30
C PHE A 144 -17.25 -10.85 6.04
N VAL A 145 -17.71 -11.06 4.81
CA VAL A 145 -19.12 -10.89 4.43
C VAL A 145 -19.96 -12.02 5.01
N GLU A 146 -20.84 -11.69 5.94
CA GLU A 146 -21.69 -12.69 6.60
C GLU A 146 -22.65 -13.37 5.63
N GLY A 147 -22.80 -14.68 5.79
CA GLY A 147 -23.60 -15.52 4.92
C GLY A 147 -22.96 -15.82 3.56
N GLU A 148 -21.69 -15.48 3.34
CA GLU A 148 -20.98 -15.77 2.09
C GLU A 148 -19.77 -16.69 2.28
N VAL A 149 -19.53 -17.53 1.27
CA VAL A 149 -18.33 -18.34 1.11
C VAL A 149 -17.84 -18.28 -0.34
N LEU A 150 -16.53 -18.42 -0.52
CA LEU A 150 -15.88 -18.51 -1.81
C LEU A 150 -15.35 -19.93 -2.00
N PHE A 151 -15.47 -20.48 -3.20
CA PHE A 151 -14.83 -21.76 -3.53
C PHE A 151 -14.53 -21.88 -5.02
N SER A 152 -13.55 -22.72 -5.36
CA SER A 152 -13.28 -23.14 -6.73
C SER A 152 -13.41 -24.66 -6.85
N ALA A 153 -13.95 -25.11 -7.97
CA ALA A 153 -14.10 -26.52 -8.29
C ALA A 153 -13.54 -26.82 -9.70
N PRO A 154 -13.17 -28.07 -10.00
CA PRO A 154 -12.55 -28.44 -11.28
C PRO A 154 -13.49 -28.34 -12.49
N SER A 155 -14.80 -28.40 -12.28
CA SER A 155 -15.78 -28.35 -13.36
C SER A 155 -17.13 -27.76 -12.90
N PRO A 156 -17.99 -27.32 -13.85
CA PRO A 156 -19.34 -26.86 -13.56
C PRO A 156 -20.20 -27.93 -12.86
N GLU A 157 -20.08 -29.21 -13.24
CA GLU A 157 -20.86 -30.30 -12.65
C GLU A 157 -20.51 -30.52 -11.17
N ILE A 158 -19.21 -30.45 -10.83
CA ILE A 158 -18.77 -30.51 -9.43
C ILE A 158 -19.26 -29.27 -8.68
N THR A 159 -19.22 -28.10 -9.32
CA THR A 159 -19.73 -26.85 -8.73
C THR A 159 -21.20 -26.99 -8.35
N ASP A 160 -22.04 -27.49 -9.25
CA ASP A 160 -23.48 -27.66 -9.02
C ASP A 160 -23.73 -28.72 -7.92
N ALA A 161 -22.96 -29.81 -7.91
CA ALA A 161 -23.03 -30.82 -6.86
C ALA A 161 -22.67 -30.25 -5.48
N ILE A 162 -21.68 -29.36 -5.38
CA ILE A 162 -21.30 -28.67 -4.14
C ILE A 162 -22.41 -27.73 -3.68
N LEU A 163 -22.95 -26.91 -4.58
CA LEU A 163 -24.06 -26.00 -4.25
C LEU A 163 -25.26 -26.76 -3.69
N GLN A 164 -25.63 -27.88 -4.33
CA GLN A 164 -26.73 -28.72 -3.85
C GLN A 164 -26.41 -29.39 -2.50
N ARG A 165 -25.24 -30.03 -2.38
CA ARG A 165 -24.81 -30.78 -1.17
C ARG A 165 -24.80 -29.90 0.08
N TYR A 166 -24.26 -28.69 -0.06
CA TYR A 166 -24.10 -27.75 1.06
C TYR A 166 -25.24 -26.73 1.16
N ARG A 167 -26.29 -26.86 0.33
CA ARG A 167 -27.45 -25.96 0.30
C ARG A 167 -27.05 -24.49 0.12
N LEU A 168 -26.15 -24.24 -0.82
CA LEU A 168 -25.64 -22.92 -1.14
C LEU A 168 -26.35 -22.37 -2.38
N THR A 169 -26.63 -21.08 -2.38
CA THR A 169 -27.13 -20.37 -3.57
C THR A 169 -25.97 -19.66 -4.25
N ARG A 170 -25.69 -19.98 -5.52
CA ARG A 170 -24.71 -19.23 -6.32
C ARG A 170 -25.14 -17.76 -6.41
N LEU A 171 -24.27 -16.86 -5.99
CA LEU A 171 -24.45 -15.41 -6.17
C LEU A 171 -23.72 -14.92 -7.41
N GLU A 172 -22.52 -15.45 -7.65
CA GLU A 172 -21.68 -15.02 -8.76
C GLU A 172 -20.67 -16.13 -9.12
N THR A 173 -20.21 -16.11 -10.37
CA THR A 173 -19.03 -16.84 -10.83
C THR A 173 -18.08 -15.84 -11.48
N ALA A 174 -16.85 -15.80 -10.98
CA ALA A 174 -15.80 -14.91 -11.47
C ALA A 174 -14.67 -15.75 -12.05
N GLU A 175 -14.36 -15.53 -13.32
CA GLU A 175 -13.20 -16.11 -13.97
C GLU A 175 -12.04 -15.13 -13.84
N LEU A 176 -10.94 -15.60 -13.26
CA LEU A 176 -9.73 -14.81 -13.05
C LEU A 176 -8.64 -15.36 -13.97
N ALA A 177 -8.36 -14.65 -15.05
CA ALA A 177 -7.32 -15.00 -16.02
C ALA A 177 -5.92 -15.02 -15.39
N LEU A 178 -5.67 -14.10 -14.45
CA LEU A 178 -4.42 -13.94 -13.71
C LEU A 178 -4.01 -15.23 -12.99
N THR A 179 -4.96 -15.87 -12.30
CA THR A 179 -4.73 -17.13 -11.58
C THR A 179 -5.10 -18.36 -12.41
N GLY A 180 -5.83 -18.20 -13.51
CA GLY A 180 -6.41 -19.29 -14.28
C GLY A 180 -7.48 -20.05 -13.49
N THR A 181 -8.17 -19.38 -12.56
CA THR A 181 -9.15 -20.01 -11.68
C THR A 181 -10.54 -19.40 -11.84
N THR A 182 -11.56 -20.23 -11.65
CA THR A 182 -12.95 -19.80 -11.54
C THR A 182 -13.36 -19.83 -10.07
N ILE A 183 -13.72 -18.68 -9.51
CA ILE A 183 -14.19 -18.53 -8.14
C ILE A 183 -15.71 -18.38 -8.13
N VAL A 184 -16.38 -19.18 -7.33
CA VAL A 184 -17.81 -19.11 -7.08
C VAL A 184 -18.04 -18.42 -5.75
N ARG A 185 -18.76 -17.30 -5.79
CA ARG A 185 -19.34 -16.66 -4.60
C ARG A 185 -20.69 -17.27 -4.35
N ALA A 186 -20.87 -17.85 -3.16
CA ALA A 186 -22.12 -18.50 -2.81
C ALA A 186 -22.64 -18.02 -1.45
N ARG A 187 -23.97 -17.92 -1.38
CA ARG A 187 -24.71 -17.60 -0.17
C ARG A 187 -25.02 -18.85 0.61
N VAL A 188 -24.72 -18.83 1.90
CA VAL A 188 -25.15 -19.83 2.87
C VAL A 188 -26.66 -19.68 3.10
N ALA A 189 -27.37 -20.79 3.26
CA ALA A 189 -28.80 -20.79 3.56
C ALA A 189 -29.14 -19.89 4.77
N LYS A 190 -30.33 -19.29 4.76
CA LYS A 190 -30.79 -18.36 5.82
C LYS A 190 -30.63 -18.97 7.21
N GLY A 191 -29.94 -18.27 8.11
CA GLY A 191 -29.62 -18.74 9.46
C GLY A 191 -28.43 -19.70 9.56
N GLY A 192 -27.76 -20.01 8.46
CA GLY A 192 -26.52 -20.78 8.44
C GLY A 192 -25.29 -19.93 8.78
N ASP A 193 -24.25 -20.59 9.30
CA ASP A 193 -22.99 -19.97 9.74
C ASP A 193 -21.89 -20.16 8.67
N SER A 194 -21.32 -19.05 8.21
CA SER A 194 -20.27 -19.03 7.16
C SER A 194 -19.05 -19.84 7.56
N ARG A 195 -18.64 -19.74 8.83
CA ARG A 195 -17.45 -20.45 9.35
C ARG A 195 -17.66 -21.96 9.42
N ARG A 196 -18.84 -22.41 9.84
CA ARG A 196 -19.23 -23.82 9.86
C ARG A 196 -19.30 -24.38 8.45
N THR A 197 -19.86 -23.62 7.52
CA THR A 197 -19.92 -23.97 6.11
C THR A 197 -18.51 -24.12 5.55
N LEU A 198 -17.63 -23.15 5.78
CA LEU A 198 -16.23 -23.23 5.35
C LEU A 198 -15.51 -24.45 5.92
N ARG A 199 -15.69 -24.77 7.21
CA ARG A 199 -15.12 -26.01 7.79
C ARG A 199 -15.57 -27.26 7.05
N ALA A 200 -16.82 -27.29 6.61
CA ALA A 200 -17.37 -28.42 5.86
C ALA A 200 -16.86 -28.46 4.40
N LEU A 201 -16.71 -27.29 3.75
CA LEU A 201 -16.13 -27.18 2.41
C LEU A 201 -14.65 -27.56 2.40
N ARG A 202 -13.86 -27.14 3.40
CA ARG A 202 -12.44 -27.51 3.54
C ARG A 202 -12.22 -29.03 3.71
N ALA A 203 -13.23 -29.76 4.17
CA ALA A 203 -13.18 -31.22 4.26
C ALA A 203 -13.56 -31.92 2.94
N ASP A 204 -14.13 -31.20 1.97
CA ASP A 204 -14.53 -31.75 0.68
C ASP A 204 -13.35 -31.76 -0.30
N LYS A 205 -12.86 -32.98 -0.61
CA LYS A 205 -11.71 -33.19 -1.50
C LYS A 205 -12.02 -32.93 -2.97
N SER A 206 -13.28 -32.71 -3.34
CA SER A 206 -13.65 -32.36 -4.72
C SER A 206 -13.45 -30.87 -5.04
N LEU A 207 -13.23 -30.03 -4.03
CA LEU A 207 -12.92 -28.62 -4.20
C LEU A 207 -11.42 -28.40 -4.44
N LEU A 208 -11.10 -27.42 -5.28
CA LEU A 208 -9.74 -26.92 -5.47
C LEU A 208 -9.35 -25.96 -4.35
N SER A 209 -10.29 -25.11 -3.93
CA SER A 209 -10.10 -24.15 -2.85
C SER A 209 -11.43 -23.78 -2.19
N SER A 210 -11.37 -23.31 -0.94
CA SER A 210 -12.50 -22.70 -0.25
C SER A 210 -12.02 -21.72 0.82
N GLU A 211 -12.69 -20.57 0.91
CA GLU A 211 -12.35 -19.49 1.83
C GLU A 211 -13.59 -18.67 2.23
N LEU A 212 -13.49 -17.86 3.28
CA LEU A 212 -14.48 -16.80 3.51
C LEU A 212 -14.27 -15.65 2.53
N ASN A 213 -15.30 -14.85 2.30
CA ASN A 213 -15.15 -13.59 1.58
C ASN A 213 -14.69 -12.50 2.58
N HIS A 214 -13.40 -12.49 2.92
CA HIS A 214 -12.84 -11.57 3.93
C HIS A 214 -12.97 -10.10 3.52
N LEU A 215 -13.04 -9.23 4.51
CA LEU A 215 -13.16 -7.78 4.38
C LEU A 215 -11.86 -7.08 4.77
N TYR A 216 -11.46 -6.14 3.92
CA TYR A 216 -10.27 -5.30 4.08
C TYR A 216 -10.70 -3.85 4.31
N ALA A 217 -9.84 -3.05 4.96
CA ALA A 217 -10.07 -1.64 5.24
C ALA A 217 -8.94 -0.76 4.69
N LEU A 218 -9.29 0.41 4.19
CA LEU A 218 -8.34 1.46 3.78
C LEU A 218 -7.51 1.94 4.98
N GLN A 219 -6.25 2.33 4.75
CA GLN A 219 -5.27 2.60 5.82
C GLN A 219 -4.88 4.08 5.94
N ALA A 220 -5.82 4.95 6.30
CA ALA A 220 -5.56 6.34 6.70
C ALA A 220 -6.48 6.80 7.83
N ASP A 221 -6.08 7.85 8.52
CA ASP A 221 -6.93 8.64 9.42
C ASP A 221 -7.96 9.47 8.65
N ASP A 222 -8.98 9.98 9.34
CA ASP A 222 -9.99 10.84 8.74
C ASP A 222 -9.36 12.14 8.18
N PRO A 223 -9.81 12.63 7.00
CA PRO A 223 -9.29 13.84 6.38
C PRO A 223 -9.50 15.09 7.24
N GLY A 224 -8.39 15.71 7.63
CA GLY A 224 -8.38 17.12 8.05
C GLY A 224 -8.36 18.03 6.83
N ALA A 225 -9.19 19.08 6.84
CA ALA A 225 -9.16 20.09 5.78
C ALA A 225 -7.81 20.84 5.79
N ALA A 226 -7.12 20.87 4.65
CA ALA A 226 -5.88 21.63 4.51
C ALA A 226 -6.16 23.15 4.56
N LYS A 227 -5.31 23.92 5.25
CA LYS A 227 -5.36 25.39 5.30
C LYS A 227 -3.97 25.97 5.03
N GLY A 228 -3.86 26.95 4.14
CA GLY A 228 -2.62 27.70 3.89
C GLY A 228 -2.07 27.55 2.47
N ASP A 229 -0.82 28.00 2.27
CA ASP A 229 -0.08 27.87 1.00
C ASP A 229 0.38 26.42 0.80
N LEU A 230 -0.31 25.71 -0.09
CA LEU A 230 -0.18 24.28 -0.32
C LEU A 230 1.26 23.83 -0.60
N ALA A 231 2.00 24.56 -1.43
CA ALA A 231 3.37 24.19 -1.80
C ALA A 231 4.35 24.35 -0.62
N ALA A 232 4.15 25.38 0.21
CA ALA A 232 4.97 25.59 1.40
C ALA A 232 4.76 24.53 2.50
N VAL A 233 3.64 23.77 2.45
CA VAL A 233 3.34 22.72 3.44
C VAL A 233 3.72 21.31 2.95
N GLN A 234 4.06 21.12 1.67
CA GLN A 234 4.34 19.80 1.11
C GLN A 234 5.79 19.35 1.38
N TYR A 235 6.05 18.81 2.57
CA TYR A 235 7.42 18.42 2.98
C TYR A 235 7.94 17.14 2.29
N ALA A 236 7.03 16.25 1.87
CA ALA A 236 7.40 14.90 1.42
C ALA A 236 8.35 14.88 0.20
N PRO A 237 8.14 15.69 -0.86
CA PRO A 237 9.05 15.76 -2.01
C PRO A 237 10.50 16.07 -1.64
N ALA A 238 10.73 17.08 -0.81
CA ALA A 238 12.08 17.43 -0.35
C ALA A 238 12.67 16.30 0.50
N LYS A 239 11.86 15.71 1.39
CA LYS A 239 12.29 14.63 2.29
C LYS A 239 12.72 13.35 1.54
N THR A 240 12.13 13.04 0.39
CA THR A 240 12.47 11.89 -0.44
C THR A 240 13.36 12.23 -1.64
N ARG A 241 13.86 13.48 -1.70
CA ARG A 241 14.75 14.01 -2.76
C ARG A 241 14.13 13.92 -4.15
N LEU A 242 12.85 14.28 -4.29
CA LEU A 242 12.14 14.22 -5.56
C LEU A 242 12.66 15.19 -6.60
N ASP A 243 13.10 16.40 -6.24
CA ASP A 243 13.61 17.36 -7.23
C ASP A 243 14.79 16.76 -8.03
N GLU A 244 15.70 16.07 -7.33
CA GLU A 244 16.82 15.36 -7.94
C GLU A 244 16.35 14.13 -8.74
N ALA A 245 15.33 13.42 -8.28
CA ALA A 245 14.74 12.30 -8.98
C ALA A 245 14.03 12.72 -10.28
N HIS A 246 13.27 13.82 -10.24
CA HIS A 246 12.52 14.40 -11.37
C HIS A 246 13.43 14.94 -12.46
N ALA A 247 14.66 15.31 -12.13
CA ALA A 247 15.69 15.60 -13.12
C ALA A 247 16.09 14.36 -13.97
N MET A 248 15.81 13.14 -13.49
CA MET A 248 16.12 11.88 -14.17
C MET A 248 14.88 11.16 -14.74
N ALA A 249 13.76 11.19 -14.01
CA ALA A 249 12.51 10.50 -14.36
C ALA A 249 11.31 11.17 -13.68
N ASP A 250 10.16 11.23 -14.36
CA ASP A 250 8.92 11.90 -13.97
C ASP A 250 7.70 10.96 -13.89
N GLY A 251 7.88 9.67 -14.17
CA GLY A 251 6.85 8.63 -14.22
C GLY A 251 6.30 8.33 -15.61
N ARG A 252 6.69 9.08 -16.66
CA ARG A 252 6.04 8.98 -17.98
C ARG A 252 6.14 7.57 -18.58
N GLY A 253 5.05 7.14 -19.21
CA GLY A 253 4.95 5.83 -19.85
C GLY A 253 4.75 4.65 -18.88
N VAL A 254 4.68 4.91 -17.57
CA VAL A 254 4.41 3.86 -16.57
C VAL A 254 2.95 3.91 -16.12
N LEU A 255 2.31 2.73 -16.10
CA LEU A 255 0.94 2.55 -15.62
C LEU A 255 0.95 1.97 -14.19
N VAL A 256 0.32 2.69 -13.27
CA VAL A 256 0.14 2.32 -11.86
C VAL A 256 -1.32 1.94 -11.63
N ALA A 257 -1.57 0.72 -11.16
CA ALA A 257 -2.88 0.31 -10.71
C ALA A 257 -3.13 0.75 -9.27
N VAL A 258 -4.26 1.41 -9.02
CA VAL A 258 -4.71 1.81 -7.68
C VAL A 258 -5.97 1.01 -7.35
N ILE A 259 -5.84 0.02 -6.47
CA ILE A 259 -6.97 -0.77 -5.94
C ILE A 259 -7.37 -0.16 -4.61
N ASP A 260 -8.40 0.67 -4.64
CA ASP A 260 -8.82 1.51 -3.51
C ASP A 260 -10.34 1.78 -3.59
N SER A 261 -10.82 2.82 -2.92
CA SER A 261 -12.08 3.49 -3.24
C SER A 261 -11.97 4.25 -4.58
N GLY A 262 -13.10 4.73 -5.10
CA GLY A 262 -13.13 5.54 -6.31
C GLY A 262 -12.23 6.79 -6.26
N VAL A 263 -11.89 7.33 -7.43
CA VAL A 263 -11.01 8.48 -7.66
C VAL A 263 -11.80 9.60 -8.34
N ASP A 264 -11.67 10.84 -7.86
CA ASP A 264 -12.17 12.02 -8.56
C ASP A 264 -11.25 12.36 -9.76
N GLY A 265 -11.48 11.71 -10.90
CA GLY A 265 -10.73 11.96 -12.12
C GLY A 265 -10.88 13.36 -12.72
N ARG A 266 -11.79 14.19 -12.18
CA ARG A 266 -11.97 15.59 -12.60
C ARG A 266 -11.17 16.57 -11.75
N HIS A 267 -10.50 16.10 -10.70
CA HIS A 267 -9.63 16.94 -9.90
C HIS A 267 -8.51 17.51 -10.78
N PRO A 268 -8.23 18.83 -10.76
CA PRO A 268 -7.22 19.44 -11.63
C PRO A 268 -5.84 18.79 -11.51
N GLU A 269 -5.41 18.44 -10.29
CA GLU A 269 -4.16 17.69 -10.04
C GLU A 269 -4.05 16.36 -10.80
N LEU A 270 -5.16 15.74 -11.20
CA LEU A 270 -5.20 14.43 -11.86
C LEU A 270 -5.62 14.54 -13.34
N SER A 271 -5.63 15.75 -13.90
CA SER A 271 -6.03 15.99 -15.28
C SER A 271 -5.13 15.23 -16.25
N GLY A 272 -5.71 14.31 -17.03
CA GLY A 272 -4.97 13.50 -18.01
C GLY A 272 -4.21 12.30 -17.42
N THR A 273 -4.23 12.14 -16.09
CA THR A 273 -3.54 11.05 -15.39
C THR A 273 -4.30 9.72 -15.45
N LEU A 274 -5.64 9.76 -15.35
CA LEU A 274 -6.44 8.54 -15.30
C LEU A 274 -6.52 7.83 -16.66
N ASP A 275 -6.28 6.53 -16.65
CA ASP A 275 -6.46 5.66 -17.78
C ASP A 275 -7.96 5.43 -18.06
N PRO A 276 -8.41 5.47 -19.33
CA PRO A 276 -9.80 5.18 -19.69
C PRO A 276 -10.29 3.78 -19.28
N ALA A 277 -9.40 2.81 -19.06
CA ALA A 277 -9.73 1.49 -18.54
C ALA A 277 -10.01 1.50 -17.03
N SER A 278 -9.89 2.65 -16.36
CA SER A 278 -10.25 2.79 -14.94
C SER A 278 -11.70 2.41 -14.72
N LEU A 279 -11.93 1.52 -13.76
CA LEU A 279 -13.26 1.14 -13.29
C LEU A 279 -13.57 1.84 -11.98
N SER A 280 -13.37 3.15 -11.98
CA SER A 280 -13.69 4.04 -10.86
C SER A 280 -15.03 4.71 -11.10
N ALA A 281 -16.11 3.98 -10.82
CA ALA A 281 -17.47 4.48 -11.04
C ALA A 281 -17.90 5.48 -9.95
N THR A 282 -17.31 5.42 -8.76
CA THR A 282 -17.57 6.35 -7.66
C THR A 282 -16.42 7.34 -7.47
N ILE A 283 -16.68 8.36 -6.66
CA ILE A 283 -15.68 9.32 -6.19
C ILE A 283 -15.44 9.06 -4.71
N GLY A 284 -14.23 8.64 -4.37
CA GLY A 284 -13.79 8.32 -3.01
C GLY A 284 -12.71 9.29 -2.52
N PRO A 285 -12.81 9.81 -1.28
CA PRO A 285 -11.77 10.68 -0.72
C PRO A 285 -10.39 10.02 -0.64
N HIS A 286 -10.33 8.77 -0.20
CA HIS A 286 -9.07 8.06 -0.02
C HIS A 286 -8.42 7.70 -1.37
N GLY A 287 -9.17 7.17 -2.33
CA GLY A 287 -8.66 6.87 -3.67
C GLY A 287 -8.11 8.11 -4.38
N THR A 288 -8.83 9.24 -4.26
CA THR A 288 -8.36 10.54 -4.79
C THR A 288 -7.07 11.00 -4.13
N ALA A 289 -6.96 10.84 -2.80
CA ALA A 289 -5.75 11.15 -2.06
C ALA A 289 -4.55 10.27 -2.48
N ILE A 290 -4.75 8.97 -2.66
CA ILE A 290 -3.71 8.05 -3.13
C ILE A 290 -3.25 8.42 -4.53
N ALA A 291 -4.19 8.69 -5.44
CA ALA A 291 -3.85 9.14 -6.80
C ALA A 291 -3.08 10.47 -6.79
N GLY A 292 -3.47 11.42 -5.93
CA GLY A 292 -2.78 12.70 -5.77
C GLY A 292 -1.33 12.55 -5.28
N VAL A 293 -1.08 11.68 -4.29
CA VAL A 293 0.29 11.42 -3.83
C VAL A 293 1.15 10.84 -4.96
N ILE A 294 0.58 9.95 -5.78
CA ILE A 294 1.31 9.32 -6.88
C ILE A 294 1.59 10.31 -8.02
N ALA A 295 0.58 11.03 -8.51
CA ALA A 295 0.66 11.69 -9.83
C ALA A 295 0.03 13.09 -9.89
N ALA A 296 -0.12 13.78 -8.76
CA ALA A 296 -0.46 15.21 -8.80
C ALA A 296 0.60 16.02 -9.56
N HIS A 297 0.19 17.02 -10.35
CA HIS A 297 1.11 17.75 -11.23
C HIS A 297 0.67 19.19 -11.53
N GLN A 298 -0.26 19.77 -10.76
CA GLN A 298 -0.67 21.17 -10.92
C GLN A 298 -0.09 22.03 -9.80
N ARG A 299 -0.78 22.12 -8.66
CA ARG A 299 -0.36 22.92 -7.50
C ARG A 299 0.45 22.09 -6.51
N LEU A 300 0.30 20.76 -6.56
CA LEU A 300 1.08 19.81 -5.79
C LEU A 300 2.13 19.12 -6.67
N THR A 301 3.15 18.58 -6.02
CA THR A 301 4.17 17.75 -6.66
C THR A 301 3.93 16.28 -6.30
N GLY A 302 3.31 15.51 -7.19
CA GLY A 302 3.21 14.07 -7.07
C GLY A 302 4.59 13.40 -7.15
N VAL A 303 4.69 12.15 -6.69
CA VAL A 303 5.96 11.42 -6.76
C VAL A 303 6.37 11.10 -8.20
N ALA A 304 5.40 10.76 -9.05
CA ALA A 304 5.55 10.42 -10.45
C ALA A 304 4.48 11.18 -11.26
N PRO A 305 4.64 12.51 -11.43
CA PRO A 305 3.62 13.41 -11.97
C PRO A 305 3.12 13.03 -13.38
N GLU A 306 3.96 12.38 -14.19
CA GLU A 306 3.62 11.95 -15.55
C GLU A 306 3.22 10.47 -15.65
N ALA A 307 3.13 9.76 -14.51
CA ALA A 307 2.62 8.39 -14.50
C ALA A 307 1.11 8.36 -14.79
N ARG A 308 0.66 7.29 -15.45
CA ARG A 308 -0.77 7.04 -15.65
C ARG A 308 -1.32 6.16 -14.54
N ILE A 309 -2.56 6.38 -14.16
CA ILE A 309 -3.24 5.61 -13.12
C ILE A 309 -4.42 4.84 -13.72
N VAL A 310 -4.46 3.53 -13.50
CA VAL A 310 -5.68 2.73 -13.71
C VAL A 310 -6.32 2.45 -12.34
N ALA A 311 -7.47 3.06 -12.09
CA ALA A 311 -8.13 3.01 -10.78
C ALA A 311 -9.24 1.95 -10.74
N PHE A 312 -9.33 1.21 -9.64
CA PHE A 312 -10.34 0.18 -9.41
C PHE A 312 -11.07 0.43 -8.09
N ASP A 313 -12.37 0.76 -8.19
CA ASP A 313 -13.25 1.01 -7.07
C ASP A 313 -13.69 -0.29 -6.40
N SER A 314 -12.84 -0.78 -5.50
CA SER A 314 -13.00 -2.07 -4.81
C SER A 314 -13.42 -1.90 -3.34
N PHE A 315 -13.38 -0.66 -2.83
CA PHE A 315 -13.70 -0.33 -1.44
C PHE A 315 -14.91 0.59 -1.42
N LEU A 316 -16.07 -0.01 -1.15
CA LEU A 316 -17.36 0.67 -1.11
C LEU A 316 -17.94 0.63 0.30
N GLY A 317 -18.74 1.63 0.64
CA GLY A 317 -19.51 1.67 1.87
C GLY A 317 -20.75 2.54 1.67
N PRO A 318 -21.87 2.24 2.36
CA PRO A 318 -22.97 3.19 2.43
C PRO A 318 -22.48 4.52 3.01
N GLN A 319 -23.11 5.63 2.64
CA GLN A 319 -22.73 6.96 3.13
C GLN A 319 -22.67 6.97 4.67
N GLY A 320 -21.52 7.40 5.22
CA GLY A 320 -21.28 7.44 6.66
C GLY A 320 -20.73 6.14 7.28
N ALA A 321 -20.56 5.06 6.52
CA ALA A 321 -19.82 3.87 6.94
C ALA A 321 -18.41 3.83 6.33
N SER A 322 -17.45 3.25 7.05
CA SER A 322 -16.10 3.03 6.51
C SER A 322 -16.18 2.11 5.29
N ALA A 323 -15.58 2.53 4.18
CA ALA A 323 -15.50 1.74 2.97
C ALA A 323 -14.73 0.42 3.24
N ARG A 324 -15.24 -0.69 2.71
CA ARG A 324 -14.63 -2.02 2.83
C ARG A 324 -14.53 -2.69 1.47
N GLY A 325 -13.45 -3.43 1.27
CA GLY A 325 -13.24 -4.25 0.08
C GLY A 325 -13.33 -5.72 0.40
N SER A 326 -14.06 -6.48 -0.40
CA SER A 326 -14.14 -7.93 -0.24
C SER A 326 -13.00 -8.62 -0.98
N THR A 327 -12.64 -9.82 -0.52
CA THR A 327 -11.59 -10.66 -1.14
C THR A 327 -11.81 -10.82 -2.63
N LEU A 328 -13.04 -11.14 -3.02
CA LEU A 328 -13.36 -11.38 -4.43
C LEU A 328 -13.26 -10.10 -5.27
N ASP A 329 -13.67 -8.95 -4.74
CA ASP A 329 -13.59 -7.69 -5.47
C ASP A 329 -12.14 -7.25 -5.67
N ILE A 330 -11.30 -7.41 -4.64
CA ILE A 330 -9.85 -7.15 -4.73
C ILE A 330 -9.19 -8.07 -5.76
N LEU A 331 -9.53 -9.37 -5.77
CA LEU A 331 -8.98 -10.31 -6.75
C LEU A 331 -9.39 -9.98 -8.18
N LYS A 332 -10.64 -9.57 -8.42
CA LYS A 332 -11.08 -9.10 -9.74
C LYS A 332 -10.34 -7.84 -10.17
N SER A 333 -10.08 -6.92 -9.24
CA SER A 333 -9.32 -5.70 -9.55
C SER A 333 -7.86 -6.00 -9.84
N LEU A 334 -7.25 -6.96 -9.15
CA LEU A 334 -5.90 -7.44 -9.44
C LEU A 334 -5.81 -8.11 -10.82
N ASP A 335 -6.81 -8.92 -11.18
CA ASP A 335 -6.94 -9.55 -12.50
C ASP A 335 -7.07 -8.51 -13.63
N LYS A 336 -7.87 -7.48 -13.41
CA LYS A 336 -8.03 -6.37 -14.35
C LYS A 336 -6.79 -5.49 -14.44
N ALA A 337 -6.08 -5.28 -13.34
CA ALA A 337 -4.79 -4.58 -13.34
C ALA A 337 -3.77 -5.32 -14.22
N ALA A 338 -3.72 -6.65 -14.11
CA ALA A 338 -2.89 -7.48 -14.98
C ALA A 338 -3.32 -7.39 -16.45
N THR A 339 -4.63 -7.43 -16.72
CA THR A 339 -5.19 -7.26 -18.07
C THR A 339 -4.85 -5.89 -18.68
N ALA A 340 -4.88 -4.83 -17.87
CA ALA A 340 -4.46 -3.48 -18.23
C ALA A 340 -2.93 -3.34 -18.38
N LYS A 341 -2.16 -4.39 -18.07
CA LYS A 341 -0.69 -4.42 -18.08
C LYS A 341 -0.05 -3.42 -17.12
N ALA A 342 -0.72 -3.12 -16.01
CA ALA A 342 -0.13 -2.31 -14.96
C ALA A 342 1.06 -3.06 -14.35
N ARG A 343 2.25 -2.42 -14.33
CA ARG A 343 3.46 -3.01 -13.76
C ARG A 343 3.56 -2.77 -12.25
N ILE A 344 2.84 -1.80 -11.72
CA ILE A 344 2.81 -1.46 -10.30
C ILE A 344 1.37 -1.55 -9.81
N VAL A 345 1.16 -2.14 -8.63
CA VAL A 345 -0.14 -2.17 -7.95
C VAL A 345 0.02 -1.61 -6.56
N ASN A 346 -0.65 -0.48 -6.33
CA ASN A 346 -0.76 0.14 -5.01
C ASN A 346 -1.96 -0.47 -4.25
N LEU A 347 -1.67 -1.06 -3.09
CA LEU A 347 -2.61 -1.77 -2.22
C LEU A 347 -2.69 -1.06 -0.86
N SER A 348 -3.37 0.10 -0.85
CA SER A 348 -3.46 1.03 0.30
C SER A 348 -4.45 0.59 1.38
N PHE A 349 -4.59 -0.71 1.59
CA PHE A 349 -5.53 -1.33 2.50
C PHE A 349 -4.87 -2.44 3.32
N ALA A 350 -5.52 -2.85 4.40
CA ALA A 350 -5.07 -3.96 5.24
C ALA A 350 -6.25 -4.81 5.74
N GLY A 351 -5.97 -6.06 6.05
CA GLY A 351 -6.96 -7.03 6.52
C GLY A 351 -6.32 -8.37 6.88
N PRO A 352 -7.15 -9.43 7.03
CA PRO A 352 -6.68 -10.73 7.49
C PRO A 352 -5.88 -11.47 6.41
N GLN A 353 -5.15 -12.50 6.85
CA GLN A 353 -4.54 -13.46 5.94
C GLN A 353 -5.62 -14.23 5.19
N ASP A 354 -5.47 -14.32 3.88
CA ASP A 354 -6.41 -14.97 2.97
C ASP A 354 -5.63 -15.78 1.93
N SER A 355 -5.97 -17.07 1.79
CA SER A 355 -5.30 -17.99 0.88
C SER A 355 -5.58 -17.72 -0.61
N LEU A 356 -6.80 -17.27 -0.94
CA LEU A 356 -7.17 -16.86 -2.30
C LEU A 356 -6.48 -15.56 -2.68
N LEU A 357 -6.47 -14.55 -1.79
CA LEU A 357 -5.74 -13.31 -2.04
C LEU A 357 -4.25 -13.57 -2.21
N SER A 358 -3.64 -14.39 -1.33
CA SER A 358 -2.22 -14.78 -1.44
C SER A 358 -1.91 -15.41 -2.80
N SER A 359 -2.76 -16.33 -3.27
CA SER A 359 -2.60 -16.96 -4.58
C SER A 359 -2.67 -15.95 -5.74
N GLY A 360 -3.55 -14.95 -5.64
CA GLY A 360 -3.65 -13.86 -6.60
C GLY A 360 -2.40 -12.96 -6.60
N LEU A 361 -1.90 -12.59 -5.42
CA LEU A 361 -0.68 -11.79 -5.27
C LEU A 361 0.54 -12.54 -5.84
N ASP A 362 0.66 -13.84 -5.55
CA ASP A 362 1.69 -14.69 -6.13
C ASP A 362 1.61 -14.75 -7.66
N ALA A 363 0.41 -14.83 -8.22
CA ALA A 363 0.21 -14.82 -9.68
C ALA A 363 0.59 -13.47 -10.31
N ALA A 364 0.19 -12.36 -9.68
CA ALA A 364 0.58 -11.01 -10.11
C ALA A 364 2.10 -10.82 -10.09
N ALA A 365 2.76 -11.22 -9.01
CA ALA A 365 4.21 -11.14 -8.89
C ALA A 365 4.93 -11.99 -9.96
N ARG A 366 4.45 -13.21 -10.24
CA ARG A 366 4.98 -14.05 -11.33
C ARG A 366 4.82 -13.44 -12.72
N GLN A 367 3.83 -12.56 -12.92
CA GLN A 367 3.67 -11.78 -14.15
C GLN A 367 4.52 -10.51 -14.17
N GLY A 368 5.40 -10.31 -13.19
CA GLY A 368 6.32 -9.17 -13.12
C GLY A 368 5.68 -7.89 -12.57
N MET A 369 4.51 -7.99 -11.93
CA MET A 369 3.87 -6.87 -11.24
C MET A 369 4.55 -6.61 -9.89
N ILE A 370 4.85 -5.34 -9.61
CA ILE A 370 5.38 -4.85 -8.34
C ILE A 370 4.20 -4.51 -7.44
N LEU A 371 4.08 -5.24 -6.34
CA LEU A 371 2.99 -5.07 -5.38
C LEU A 371 3.49 -4.27 -4.18
N ILE A 372 2.85 -3.15 -3.88
CA ILE A 372 3.25 -2.23 -2.81
C ILE A 372 2.04 -2.01 -1.91
N ALA A 373 2.20 -2.21 -0.60
CA ALA A 373 1.06 -2.18 0.33
C ALA A 373 1.38 -1.45 1.64
N ALA A 374 0.32 -0.88 2.20
CA ALA A 374 0.32 -0.25 3.51
C ALA A 374 0.60 -1.29 4.61
N ALA A 375 1.58 -1.04 5.49
CA ALA A 375 1.92 -1.98 6.57
C ALA A 375 0.76 -2.23 7.56
N GLY A 376 -0.18 -1.30 7.66
CA GLY A 376 -1.35 -1.35 8.54
C GLY A 376 -1.26 -0.34 9.69
N ASN A 377 -2.43 0.02 10.24
CA ASN A 377 -2.62 1.12 11.19
C ASN A 377 -3.26 0.67 12.53
N ASP A 378 -3.08 -0.58 12.95
CA ASP A 378 -3.65 -1.16 14.17
C ASP A 378 -2.70 -1.06 15.39
N GLY A 379 -1.56 -0.40 15.22
CA GLY A 379 -0.57 -0.10 16.25
C GLY A 379 0.60 -1.09 16.34
N PRO A 380 1.61 -0.77 17.15
CA PRO A 380 2.90 -1.46 17.16
C PRO A 380 2.87 -2.91 17.67
N LYS A 381 1.75 -3.34 18.26
CA LYS A 381 1.54 -4.71 18.78
C LYS A 381 0.56 -5.52 17.93
N ALA A 382 0.03 -4.94 16.86
CA ALA A 382 -0.86 -5.63 15.95
C ALA A 382 -0.16 -6.82 15.30
N THR A 383 -0.94 -7.84 14.95
CA THR A 383 -0.43 -8.94 14.12
C THR A 383 -0.11 -8.43 12.72
N PRO A 384 0.78 -9.10 11.97
CA PRO A 384 1.04 -8.76 10.57
C PRO A 384 -0.25 -8.65 9.76
N ALA A 385 -0.41 -7.56 9.02
CA ALA A 385 -1.60 -7.30 8.22
C ALA A 385 -1.34 -7.58 6.74
N TYR A 386 -2.36 -8.06 6.04
CA TYR A 386 -2.28 -8.45 4.63
C TYR A 386 -2.99 -7.41 3.77
N PRO A 387 -2.49 -7.11 2.55
CA PRO A 387 -1.50 -7.89 1.80
C PRO A 387 -0.03 -7.57 2.12
N ALA A 388 0.27 -6.54 2.92
CA ALA A 388 1.66 -6.13 3.20
C ALA A 388 2.55 -7.25 3.77
N ALA A 389 2.02 -8.10 4.65
CA ALA A 389 2.76 -9.22 5.22
C ALA A 389 3.07 -10.37 4.23
N HIS A 390 2.53 -10.32 3.00
CA HIS A 390 2.77 -11.33 1.99
C HIS A 390 4.21 -11.20 1.41
N PRO A 391 4.98 -12.30 1.24
CA PRO A 391 6.39 -12.22 0.83
C PRO A 391 6.64 -11.51 -0.51
N ALA A 392 5.71 -11.61 -1.45
CA ALA A 392 5.80 -10.94 -2.76
C ALA A 392 5.54 -9.42 -2.68
N VAL A 393 5.03 -8.89 -1.57
CA VAL A 393 4.56 -7.51 -1.43
C VAL A 393 5.57 -6.64 -0.69
N ILE A 394 5.82 -5.44 -1.20
CA ILE A 394 6.68 -4.44 -0.57
C ILE A 394 5.83 -3.71 0.48
N ALA A 395 6.00 -4.10 1.74
CA ALA A 395 5.32 -3.47 2.87
C ALA A 395 5.95 -2.12 3.23
N VAL A 396 5.14 -1.07 3.27
CA VAL A 396 5.60 0.29 3.53
C VAL A 396 5.00 0.84 4.81
N THR A 397 5.87 1.30 5.72
CA THR A 397 5.47 2.00 6.94
C THR A 397 5.60 3.52 6.79
N ALA A 398 4.99 4.28 7.70
CA ALA A 398 4.84 5.74 7.59
C ALA A 398 5.74 6.50 8.57
N THR A 399 6.34 7.60 8.08
CA THR A 399 7.11 8.56 8.89
C THR A 399 6.55 9.97 8.78
N GLY A 400 6.78 10.79 9.79
CA GLY A 400 6.50 12.23 9.78
C GLY A 400 7.68 13.08 9.33
N PRO A 401 7.52 14.41 9.27
CA PRO A 401 8.56 15.33 8.78
C PRO A 401 9.88 15.25 9.58
N ASP A 402 9.83 14.83 10.83
CA ASP A 402 10.95 14.68 11.77
C ASP A 402 11.52 13.24 11.83
N ASP A 403 11.21 12.40 10.84
CA ASP A 403 11.54 10.97 10.81
C ASP A 403 10.88 10.13 11.92
N ALA A 404 9.95 10.70 12.69
CA ALA A 404 9.18 9.93 13.68
C ALA A 404 8.28 8.90 12.99
N ILE A 405 8.22 7.69 13.55
CA ILE A 405 7.30 6.63 13.10
C ILE A 405 5.85 7.04 13.35
N TYR A 406 4.96 6.74 12.41
CA TYR A 406 3.52 6.90 12.61
C TYR A 406 3.05 6.06 13.81
N PRO A 407 2.42 6.67 14.85
CA PRO A 407 2.14 5.97 16.10
C PRO A 407 1.25 4.73 15.96
N ALA A 408 0.33 4.76 15.01
CA ALA A 408 -0.57 3.65 14.72
C ALA A 408 0.01 2.64 13.72
N ALA A 409 1.21 2.85 13.16
CA ALA A 409 1.80 1.90 12.23
C ALA A 409 2.03 0.53 12.89
N ASN A 410 1.62 -0.52 12.19
CA ASN A 410 2.00 -1.88 12.53
C ASN A 410 3.52 -2.05 12.42
N ARG A 411 4.05 -3.01 13.18
CA ARG A 411 5.48 -3.33 13.21
C ARG A 411 5.69 -4.81 12.96
N GLY A 412 6.85 -5.17 12.45
CA GLY A 412 7.27 -6.56 12.34
C GLY A 412 8.21 -6.82 11.17
N GLY A 413 8.76 -8.02 11.16
CA GLY A 413 9.75 -8.45 10.17
C GLY A 413 9.25 -8.52 8.73
N TYR A 414 8.01 -8.16 8.42
CA TYR A 414 7.51 -8.01 7.05
C TYR A 414 7.68 -6.60 6.49
N VAL A 415 7.90 -5.58 7.33
CA VAL A 415 8.11 -4.19 6.89
C VAL A 415 9.39 -4.14 6.03
N ALA A 416 9.26 -3.63 4.81
CA ALA A 416 10.37 -3.58 3.85
C ALA A 416 11.14 -2.26 3.98
N LEU A 417 10.42 -1.14 4.01
CA LEU A 417 10.98 0.21 4.12
C LEU A 417 9.91 1.20 4.61
N ALA A 418 10.32 2.45 4.84
CA ALA A 418 9.48 3.54 5.27
C ALA A 418 9.39 4.65 4.22
N ALA A 419 8.30 5.41 4.24
CA ALA A 419 8.13 6.61 3.42
C ALA A 419 7.36 7.69 4.20
N PRO A 420 7.33 8.95 3.74
CA PRO A 420 6.48 9.98 4.35
C PRO A 420 5.02 9.54 4.34
N GLY A 421 4.37 9.59 5.49
CA GLY A 421 2.98 9.17 5.63
C GLY A 421 2.21 9.85 6.76
N ILE A 422 2.80 10.83 7.44
CA ILE A 422 2.09 11.67 8.42
C ILE A 422 1.93 13.06 7.83
N ASP A 423 0.78 13.68 8.00
CA ASP A 423 0.53 15.06 7.60
C ASP A 423 0.79 15.32 6.10
N ILE A 424 0.48 14.33 5.26
CA ILE A 424 0.69 14.38 3.81
C ILE A 424 -0.44 15.19 3.16
N LEU A 425 -0.04 16.27 2.50
CA LEU A 425 -0.92 17.07 1.67
C LEU A 425 -1.19 16.37 0.34
N THR A 426 -2.46 16.26 -0.04
CA THR A 426 -2.87 15.59 -1.27
C THR A 426 -4.22 16.11 -1.79
N ALA A 427 -4.58 15.69 -3.00
CA ALA A 427 -5.86 15.97 -3.64
C ALA A 427 -7.02 15.32 -2.86
N ALA A 428 -8.15 16.02 -2.81
CA ALA A 428 -9.40 15.54 -2.24
C ALA A 428 -10.57 15.88 -3.17
N PRO A 429 -11.67 15.11 -3.16
CA PRO A 429 -12.77 15.29 -4.09
C PRO A 429 -13.30 16.74 -4.19
N GLY A 430 -13.75 17.11 -5.39
CA GLY A 430 -14.38 18.41 -5.63
C GLY A 430 -13.40 19.59 -5.69
N ASP A 431 -12.20 19.38 -6.26
CA ASP A 431 -11.14 20.40 -6.36
C ASP A 431 -10.74 20.96 -4.99
N THR A 432 -10.56 20.06 -4.02
CA THR A 432 -10.15 20.41 -2.66
C THR A 432 -8.87 19.67 -2.29
N TYR A 433 -8.28 20.05 -1.16
CA TYR A 433 -7.05 19.45 -0.67
C TYR A 433 -7.25 19.00 0.78
N ALA A 434 -6.64 17.87 1.11
CA ALA A 434 -6.69 17.30 2.45
C ALA A 434 -5.29 17.01 2.96
N GLN A 435 -5.16 17.01 4.28
CA GLN A 435 -3.98 16.54 4.97
C GLN A 435 -4.32 15.23 5.69
N LEU A 436 -3.57 14.18 5.36
CA LEU A 436 -3.84 12.81 5.79
C LEU A 436 -2.62 12.17 6.42
N SER A 437 -2.88 11.26 7.36
CA SER A 437 -1.87 10.42 8.00
C SER A 437 -2.25 8.95 7.86
N GLY A 438 -1.26 8.09 7.61
CA GLY A 438 -1.48 6.66 7.42
C GLY A 438 -0.40 5.96 6.61
N THR A 439 -0.28 4.65 6.79
CA THR A 439 0.62 3.82 5.97
C THR A 439 0.19 3.72 4.51
N SER A 440 -1.05 4.04 4.16
CA SER A 440 -1.50 4.11 2.76
C SER A 440 -0.83 5.23 1.97
N LEU A 441 -0.60 6.41 2.57
CA LEU A 441 0.07 7.53 1.92
C LEU A 441 1.54 7.18 1.67
N ALA A 442 2.18 6.49 2.61
CA ALA A 442 3.55 6.01 2.47
C ALA A 442 3.66 4.95 1.34
N ALA A 443 2.71 4.02 1.24
CA ALA A 443 2.66 3.06 0.13
C ALA A 443 2.50 3.75 -1.23
N ALA A 444 1.68 4.80 -1.30
CA ALA A 444 1.52 5.62 -2.50
C ALA A 444 2.83 6.33 -2.91
N GLN A 445 3.58 6.86 -1.93
CA GLN A 445 4.90 7.45 -2.19
C GLN A 445 5.85 6.43 -2.83
N VAL A 446 5.95 5.22 -2.26
CA VAL A 446 6.84 4.17 -2.80
C VAL A 446 6.34 3.67 -4.16
N SER A 447 5.03 3.64 -4.40
CA SER A 447 4.46 3.32 -5.72
C SER A 447 4.89 4.32 -6.80
N GLY A 448 4.94 5.61 -6.45
CA GLY A 448 5.50 6.63 -7.34
C GLY A 448 7.00 6.44 -7.58
N VAL A 449 7.80 6.18 -6.54
CA VAL A 449 9.25 5.94 -6.72
C VAL A 449 9.51 4.71 -7.59
N ALA A 450 8.70 3.65 -7.44
CA ALA A 450 8.75 2.49 -8.32
C ALA A 450 8.40 2.87 -9.77
N ALA A 451 7.48 3.80 -10.00
CA ALA A 451 7.17 4.29 -11.34
C ALA A 451 8.35 5.07 -11.95
N LEU A 452 9.03 5.90 -11.17
CA LEU A 452 10.26 6.56 -11.62
C LEU A 452 11.33 5.54 -12.02
N LEU A 453 11.53 4.50 -11.20
CA LEU A 453 12.47 3.41 -11.50
C LEU A 453 12.13 2.68 -12.81
N LEU A 454 10.85 2.38 -13.05
CA LEU A 454 10.42 1.69 -14.26
C LEU A 454 10.50 2.57 -15.52
N GLN A 455 10.35 3.88 -15.42
CA GLN A 455 10.66 4.77 -16.55
C GLN A 455 12.15 4.70 -16.87
N HIS A 456 13.00 4.72 -15.85
CA HIS A 456 14.45 4.74 -16.01
C HIS A 456 15.02 3.39 -16.48
N ALA A 457 14.44 2.26 -16.01
CA ALA A 457 14.76 0.90 -16.42
C ALA A 457 13.49 0.03 -16.46
N PRO A 458 12.83 -0.07 -17.62
CA PRO A 458 11.54 -0.77 -17.77
C PRO A 458 11.56 -2.26 -17.45
N ASP A 459 12.71 -2.91 -17.61
CA ASP A 459 12.86 -4.36 -17.48
C ASP A 459 13.14 -4.83 -16.03
N LEU A 460 13.17 -3.92 -15.06
CA LEU A 460 13.40 -4.30 -13.66
C LEU A 460 12.33 -5.28 -13.17
N SER A 461 12.77 -6.39 -12.59
CA SER A 461 11.89 -7.35 -11.92
C SER A 461 11.36 -6.80 -10.59
N PRO A 462 10.25 -7.35 -10.05
CA PRO A 462 9.77 -6.99 -8.72
C PRO A 462 10.83 -7.09 -7.62
N GLU A 463 11.69 -8.12 -7.67
CA GLU A 463 12.78 -8.34 -6.72
C GLU A 463 13.89 -7.30 -6.88
N GLN A 464 14.21 -6.91 -8.12
CA GLN A 464 15.20 -5.85 -8.39
C GLN A 464 14.71 -4.50 -7.89
N VAL A 465 13.45 -4.15 -8.16
CA VAL A 465 12.83 -2.92 -7.62
C VAL A 465 12.87 -2.92 -6.10
N ARG A 466 12.42 -4.01 -5.45
CA ARG A 466 12.52 -4.16 -3.98
C ARG A 466 13.96 -3.99 -3.50
N SER A 467 14.93 -4.63 -4.16
CA SER A 467 16.33 -4.58 -3.77
C SER A 467 16.92 -3.18 -3.90
N ILE A 468 16.59 -2.45 -4.97
CA ILE A 468 17.04 -1.07 -5.16
C ILE A 468 16.46 -0.19 -4.04
N LEU A 469 15.13 -0.18 -3.90
CA LEU A 469 14.42 0.63 -2.90
C LEU A 469 14.94 0.39 -1.48
N THR A 470 15.19 -0.86 -1.10
CA THR A 470 15.67 -1.19 0.26
C THR A 470 17.16 -0.93 0.46
N ARG A 471 18.01 -1.17 -0.54
CA ARG A 471 19.47 -0.92 -0.40
C ARG A 471 19.83 0.56 -0.43
N THR A 472 19.02 1.40 -1.07
CA THR A 472 19.25 2.85 -1.16
C THR A 472 18.47 3.64 -0.12
N ALA A 473 17.65 2.98 0.70
CA ALA A 473 16.93 3.63 1.77
C ALA A 473 17.90 4.27 2.77
N ARG A 474 17.56 5.47 3.24
CA ARG A 474 18.27 6.14 4.33
C ARG A 474 17.89 5.46 5.63
N ASP A 475 18.84 4.75 6.22
CA ASP A 475 18.67 4.02 7.47
C ASP A 475 18.11 4.90 8.60
N LEU A 476 17.10 4.40 9.31
CA LEU A 476 16.40 5.06 10.41
C LEU A 476 16.28 4.10 11.58
N GLY A 477 16.29 4.64 12.81
CA GLY A 477 16.12 3.82 13.99
C GLY A 477 17.42 3.10 14.37
N LYS A 478 17.37 1.77 14.48
CA LYS A 478 18.56 0.99 14.84
C LYS A 478 19.41 0.78 13.58
N PRO A 479 20.76 0.79 13.67
CA PRO A 479 21.59 0.55 12.50
C PRO A 479 21.24 -0.76 11.78
N GLY A 480 21.01 -0.65 10.47
CA GLY A 480 20.58 -1.73 9.60
C GLY A 480 19.08 -2.01 9.68
N ARG A 481 18.65 -3.08 9.02
CA ARG A 481 17.21 -3.39 8.94
C ARG A 481 16.60 -3.64 10.32
N ASP A 482 15.48 -2.98 10.62
CA ASP A 482 14.69 -3.21 11.82
C ASP A 482 13.18 -3.42 11.54
N ASP A 483 12.43 -3.85 12.57
CA ASP A 483 11.00 -4.16 12.47
C ASP A 483 10.08 -2.92 12.51
N VAL A 484 10.66 -1.72 12.68
CA VAL A 484 9.95 -0.44 12.77
C VAL A 484 9.98 0.28 11.43
N PHE A 485 11.16 0.47 10.85
CA PHE A 485 11.40 1.22 9.62
C PHE A 485 11.78 0.34 8.42
N GLY A 486 11.92 -0.98 8.62
CA GLY A 486 12.44 -1.86 7.57
C GLY A 486 13.89 -1.48 7.26
N ALA A 487 14.20 -1.23 6.00
CA ALA A 487 15.52 -0.76 5.58
C ALA A 487 15.77 0.75 5.79
N GLY A 488 14.75 1.50 6.24
CA GLY A 488 14.83 2.96 6.41
C GLY A 488 13.91 3.73 5.47
N LEU A 489 14.10 5.05 5.38
CA LEU A 489 13.30 5.95 4.56
C LEU A 489 13.68 5.83 3.07
N VAL A 490 12.68 5.73 2.20
CA VAL A 490 12.89 5.77 0.75
C VAL A 490 13.60 7.06 0.31
N ASP A 491 14.61 6.91 -0.54
CA ASP A 491 15.34 8.01 -1.19
C ASP A 491 15.22 7.81 -2.71
N ALA A 492 14.41 8.64 -3.37
CA ALA A 492 14.08 8.47 -4.78
C ALA A 492 15.29 8.72 -5.70
N ALA A 493 16.08 9.74 -5.38
CA ALA A 493 17.28 10.09 -6.15
C ALA A 493 18.34 8.99 -6.03
N ALA A 494 18.59 8.48 -4.82
CA ALA A 494 19.52 7.38 -4.61
C ALA A 494 19.04 6.08 -5.27
N ALA A 495 17.72 5.81 -5.27
CA ALA A 495 17.15 4.64 -5.94
C ALA A 495 17.42 4.67 -7.45
N LEU A 496 17.12 5.80 -8.12
CA LEU A 496 17.37 5.97 -9.55
C LEU A 496 18.87 5.91 -9.89
N SER A 497 19.72 6.56 -9.09
CA SER A 497 21.18 6.54 -9.27
C SER A 497 21.81 5.15 -9.09
N ALA A 498 21.10 4.23 -8.43
CA ALA A 498 21.59 2.87 -8.20
C ALA A 498 21.26 1.89 -9.33
N VAL A 499 20.52 2.33 -10.35
CA VAL A 499 20.24 1.56 -11.57
C VAL A 499 21.49 1.60 -12.48
N PRO A 500 22.09 0.45 -12.85
CA PRO A 500 23.26 0.44 -13.71
C PRO A 500 22.96 1.02 -15.11
N GLU A 501 23.90 1.78 -15.69
CA GLU A 501 23.76 2.41 -17.03
C GLU A 501 23.42 1.40 -18.15
N ALA A 502 23.91 0.16 -18.05
CA ALA A 502 23.64 -0.89 -19.04
C ALA A 502 22.15 -1.27 -19.15
N THR A 503 21.35 -1.01 -18.11
CA THR A 503 19.90 -1.21 -18.10
C THR A 503 19.10 0.04 -18.51
N ALA A 504 19.70 1.23 -18.45
CA ALA A 504 19.04 2.49 -18.82
C ALA A 504 19.08 2.75 -20.35
N SER A 505 20.11 2.26 -21.05
CA SER A 505 20.33 2.57 -22.48
C SER A 505 19.40 1.85 -23.47
N ALA A 506 18.63 0.85 -23.03
CA ALA A 506 17.68 0.14 -23.91
C ALA A 506 16.34 0.87 -24.10
N ALA A 507 16.07 1.93 -23.31
CA ALA A 507 14.79 2.64 -23.30
C ALA A 507 14.79 3.97 -24.09
N LEU A 508 15.94 4.38 -24.65
CA LEU A 508 16.11 5.63 -25.42
C LEU A 508 16.15 5.42 -26.94
N GLN A 509 15.82 4.23 -27.46
CA GLN A 509 15.77 3.94 -28.90
C GLN A 509 14.36 3.69 -29.42
#